data_AF-A0A258HR00-F1
#
_entry.id   AF-A0A258HR00-F1
#
_cell.length_a   1.000
_cell.length_b   1.000
_cell.length_c   1.000
_cell.angle_alpha   90.00
_cell.angle_beta   90.00
_cell.angle_gamma   90.00
#
_symmetry.space_group_name_H-M   'P 1'
#
loop_
_entity.id
_entity.type
_entity.pdbx_description
1 polymer ?
#
loop_
_entity_poly.entity_id
_entity_poly.type
_entity_poly.pdbx_seq_one_letter_code
_entity_poly.pdbx_strand_id
1 'polypeptide(L)' 'MSARITAPGLEGAELSDLFGGAPFPGVGADGSVTLTMGTQSFYWLHVGDSAGGAGAVGAQA' A
#
# COMPACT_ATOMS: atom_id res chain seq x y z
N MET A 1 10.57 -5.93 12.97
CA MET A 1 9.85 -5.04 13.93
C MET A 1 8.48 -4.76 13.35
N SER A 2 7.46 -4.52 14.17
CA SER A 2 6.13 -4.11 13.66
C SER A 2 5.70 -2.78 14.28
N ALA A 3 4.97 -1.99 13.50
CA ALA A 3 4.32 -0.77 13.95
C ALA A 3 2.85 -0.79 13.54
N ARG A 4 1.98 -0.33 14.43
CA ARG A 4 0.56 -0.07 14.13
C ARG A 4 0.37 1.41 13.90
N ILE A 5 -0.29 1.77 12.80
CA ILE A 5 -0.57 3.15 12.40
C ILE A 5 -2.09 3.33 12.41
N THR A 6 -2.56 4.41 13.02
CA THR A 6 -3.96 4.86 12.94
C THR A 6 -4.09 5.89 11.82
N ALA A 7 -5.06 5.68 10.94
CA ALA A 7 -5.32 6.46 9.73
C ALA A 7 -6.83 6.78 9.64
N PRO A 8 -7.36 7.63 10.52
CA PRO A 8 -8.78 7.98 10.52
C PRO A 8 -9.18 8.68 9.22
N GLY A 9 -10.33 8.31 8.67
CA GLY A 9 -10.84 8.81 7.38
C GLY A 9 -10.34 8.05 6.15
N LEU A 10 -9.50 7.03 6.34
CA LEU A 10 -9.01 6.12 5.30
C LEU A 10 -9.50 4.68 5.53
N GLU A 11 -10.56 4.48 6.28
CA GLU A 11 -11.11 3.16 6.59
C GLU A 11 -11.44 2.38 5.32
N GLY A 12 -10.93 1.15 5.21
CA GLY A 12 -11.14 0.31 4.03
C GLY A 12 -10.32 0.70 2.81
N ALA A 13 -9.43 1.69 2.90
CA ALA A 13 -8.57 2.08 1.79
C ALA A 13 -7.55 0.98 1.45
N GLU A 14 -7.38 0.72 0.16
CA GLU A 14 -6.31 -0.14 -0.35
C GLU A 14 -4.96 0.60 -0.28
N LEU A 15 -3.88 -0.19 -0.12
CA LEU A 15 -2.51 0.31 -0.09
C LEU A 15 -1.67 -0.44 -1.13
N SER A 16 -0.81 0.26 -1.86
CA SER A 16 0.13 -0.35 -2.80
C SER A 16 1.48 0.36 -2.77
N ASP A 17 2.57 -0.37 -2.99
CA ASP A 17 3.90 0.23 -3.12
C ASP A 17 3.94 1.23 -4.28
N LEU A 18 4.50 2.41 -4.05
CA LEU A 18 4.49 3.50 -5.03
C LEU A 18 5.38 3.23 -6.25
N PHE A 19 6.40 2.38 -6.11
CA PHE A 19 7.40 2.15 -7.15
C PHE A 19 7.11 0.91 -7.99
N GLY A 20 6.67 -0.17 -7.35
CA GLY A 20 6.39 -1.46 -7.98
C GLY A 20 4.91 -1.82 -8.07
N GLY A 21 4.02 -1.05 -7.43
CA GLY A 21 2.58 -1.34 -7.41
C GLY A 21 2.19 -2.59 -6.63
N ALA A 22 3.13 -3.19 -5.89
CA ALA A 22 2.86 -4.41 -5.12
C ALA A 22 1.78 -4.12 -4.08
N PRO A 23 0.76 -4.99 -3.94
CA PRO A 23 -0.32 -4.77 -2.99
C PRO A 23 0.20 -4.92 -1.56
N PHE A 24 -0.26 -4.04 -0.67
CA PHE A 24 -0.05 -4.11 0.77
C PHE A 24 -1.37 -4.39 1.49
N PRO A 25 -1.34 -4.90 2.73
CA PRO A 25 -2.53 -4.93 3.56
C PRO A 25 -3.15 -3.52 3.65
N GLY A 26 -4.42 -3.41 3.26
CA GLY A 26 -5.16 -2.15 3.32
C GLY A 26 -5.43 -1.68 4.75
N VAL A 27 -5.99 -0.47 4.87
CA VAL A 27 -6.46 0.07 6.15
C VAL A 27 -7.72 -0.67 6.56
N GLY A 28 -7.73 -1.21 7.77
CA GLY A 28 -8.88 -1.92 8.32
C GLY A 28 -10.10 -1.02 8.48
N ALA A 29 -11.27 -1.63 8.66
CA ALA A 29 -12.51 -0.90 8.97
C ALA A 29 -12.45 -0.12 10.30
N ASP A 30 -11.48 -0.45 11.17
CA ASP A 30 -11.19 0.27 12.41
C ASP A 30 -10.23 1.47 12.21
N GLY A 31 -9.90 1.81 10.96
CA GLY A 31 -9.02 2.91 10.63
C GLY A 31 -7.57 2.65 11.00
N SER A 32 -7.12 1.38 11.03
CA SER A 32 -5.76 1.04 11.38
C SER A 32 -5.10 0.03 10.45
N VAL A 33 -3.77 0.08 10.37
CA VAL A 33 -2.94 -0.89 9.63
C VAL A 33 -1.72 -1.25 10.45
N THR A 34 -1.26 -2.49 10.35
CA THR A 34 -0.02 -2.95 10.98
C THR A 34 0.98 -3.34 9.91
N LEU A 35 2.16 -2.72 9.95
CA LEU A 35 3.24 -2.97 9.00
C LEU A 35 4.43 -3.60 9.73
N THR A 36 5.05 -4.58 9.08
CA THR A 36 6.31 -5.18 9.55
C THR A 36 7.46 -4.56 8.77
N MET A 37 8.48 -4.06 9.47
CA MET A 37 9.63 -3.37 8.89
C MET A 37 10.91 -4.19 9.06
N GLY A 38 11.73 -4.20 8.00
CA GLY A 38 13.11 -4.67 8.03
C GLY A 38 14.07 -3.66 8.67
N THR A 39 15.35 -4.03 8.77
CA THR A 39 16.37 -3.34 9.60
C THR A 39 16.65 -1.89 9.23
N GLN A 40 16.35 -1.45 8.00
CA GLN A 40 16.50 -0.05 7.56
C GLN A 40 15.44 0.31 6.50
N SER A 41 14.18 -0.08 6.73
CA SER A 41 13.13 0.02 5.71
C SER A 41 12.25 1.25 5.93
N PHE A 42 11.94 1.95 4.84
CA PHE A 42 10.83 2.89 4.74
C PHE A 42 9.85 2.37 3.67
N TYR A 43 8.56 2.70 3.80
CA TYR A 43 7.53 2.37 2.82
C TYR A 43 6.95 3.65 2.24
N TRP A 44 6.74 3.68 0.93
CA TRP A 44 5.97 4.72 0.26
C TRP A 44 4.77 4.03 -0.36
N LEU A 45 3.59 4.25 0.23
CA LEU A 45 2.38 3.57 -0.16
C LEU A 45 1.39 4.58 -0.76
N HIS A 46 0.87 4.25 -1.93
CA HIS A 46 -0.32 4.91 -2.47
C HIS A 46 -1.55 4.47 -1.65
N VAL A 47 -2.53 5.36 -1.51
CA VAL A 47 -3.77 5.11 -0.76
C VAL A 47 -4.97 5.25 -1.70
N GLY A 48 -5.84 4.25 -1.69
CA GLY A 48 -7.00 4.17 -2.59
C GLY A 48 -6.70 3.32 -3.83
N ASP A 49 -7.67 3.26 -4.75
CA ASP A 49 -7.56 2.47 -5.97
C ASP A 49 -6.24 2.80 -6.68
N SER A 50 -5.43 1.78 -6.92
CA SER A 50 -4.17 1.91 -7.66
C SER A 50 -4.50 2.15 -9.14
N ALA A 51 -5.01 3.35 -9.47
CA ALA A 51 -5.19 3.83 -10.83
C ALA A 51 -3.82 4.01 -11.49
N GLY A 52 -3.14 2.91 -11.80
CA GLY A 52 -1.75 2.95 -12.27
C GLY A 52 -0.93 1.66 -12.19
N GLY A 53 -1.46 0.56 -11.64
CA GLY A 53 -0.87 -0.78 -11.87
C GLY A 53 -1.19 -1.34 -13.26
N ALA A 54 -2.15 -0.73 -13.97
CA ALA A 54 -2.50 -1.02 -15.35
C ALA A 54 -1.79 -0.06 -16.32
N GLY A 55 -0.46 0.01 -16.23
CA GLY A 55 0.32 0.01 -17.46
C GLY A 55 0.11 -1.36 -18.10
N ALA A 56 -0.84 -1.46 -19.02
CA ALA A 56 -0.84 -2.56 -19.97
C ALA A 56 0.58 -2.69 -20.51
N VAL A 57 1.22 -3.84 -20.26
CA VAL A 57 2.37 -4.28 -21.03
C VAL A 57 1.85 -4.53 -22.44
N GLY A 58 1.64 -3.46 -23.18
CA GLY A 58 1.53 -3.48 -24.62
C GLY A 58 2.90 -3.77 -25.19
N ALA A 59 3.00 -4.88 -25.92
CA ALA A 59 4.05 -5.23 -26.86
C ALA A 59 5.50 -5.26 -26.32
N GLN A 60 6.02 -6.47 -26.13
CA GLN A 60 7.37 -6.79 -26.59
C GLN A 60 7.20 -7.85 -27.68
N ALA A 61 7.67 -7.52 -28.88
CA ALA A 61 7.66 -8.33 -30.09
C ALA A 61 8.69 -9.46 -30.05
#